data_AF-A0A2G2VLE4-F1
#
_entry.id   AF-A0A2G2VLE4-F1
#
_cell.length_a   1.000
_cell.length_b   1.000
_cell.length_c   1.000
_cell.angle_alpha   90.00
_cell.angle_beta   90.00
_cell.angle_gamma   90.00
#
_symmetry.space_group_name_H-M   'P 1'
#
loop_
_entity.id
_entity.type
_entity.pdbx_description
1 polymer ?
#
loop_
_entity_poly.entity_id
_entity_poly.type
_entity_poly.pdbx_seq_one_letter_code
_entity_poly.pdbx_strand_id
1 'polypeptide(L)'
;MVCMILRSPGLLTFSIEKNFKPKVEYLLKEMDRDIGELKKFPQYFSFRLKGKIKSRHRLLVEHGFTMSLSKMLKVRDRDFNAKLKCNCG
;
A
#
# COMPACT_ATOMS: atom_id res chain seq x y z
N MET A 1 -3.48 -10.16 14.69
CA MET A 1 -3.23 -8.69 14.71
C MET A 1 -2.08 -8.29 15.63
N VAL A 2 -1.90 -8.94 16.79
CA VAL A 2 -0.87 -8.61 17.80
C VAL A 2 0.57 -8.53 17.24
N CYS A 3 0.96 -9.41 16.32
CA CYS A 3 2.33 -9.43 15.79
C CYS A 3 2.72 -8.22 14.92
N MET A 4 1.75 -7.51 14.32
CA MET A 4 2.04 -6.34 13.48
C MET A 4 2.41 -5.12 14.33
N ILE A 5 1.76 -4.99 15.48
CA ILE A 5 1.98 -3.90 16.44
C ILE A 5 3.39 -3.99 17.04
N LEU A 6 3.82 -5.20 17.43
CA LEU A 6 5.16 -5.42 17.99
C LEU A 6 6.29 -5.01 17.02
N ARG A 7 6.07 -5.12 15.71
CA ARG A 7 7.06 -4.75 14.68
C ARG A 7 7.00 -3.29 14.26
N SER A 8 5.92 -2.59 14.62
CA SER A 8 5.67 -1.21 14.21
C SER A 8 4.87 -0.50 15.32
N PRO A 9 5.48 -0.21 16.49
CA PRO A 9 4.76 0.34 17.64
C PRO A 9 4.04 1.67 17.35
N GLY A 10 4.56 2.46 16.40
CA GLY A 10 3.90 3.70 15.94
C GLY A 10 2.49 3.51 15.39
N LEU A 11 2.10 2.28 14.99
CA LEU A 11 0.74 1.97 14.55
C LEU A 11 -0.31 2.15 15.66
N LEU A 12 0.08 2.07 16.93
CA LEU A 12 -0.81 2.29 18.07
C LEU A 12 -1.37 3.72 18.12
N THR A 13 -0.68 4.67 17.51
CA THR A 13 -1.09 6.08 17.47
C THR A 13 -2.16 6.36 16.41
N PHE A 14 -2.47 5.40 15.55
CA PHE A 14 -3.40 5.60 14.44
C PHE A 14 -4.83 5.24 14.82
N SER A 15 -5.76 6.09 14.41
CA SER A 15 -7.19 5.84 14.58
C SER A 15 -7.67 4.66 13.73
N ILE A 16 -8.44 3.76 14.33
CA ILE A 16 -9.09 2.65 13.63
C ILE A 16 -10.02 3.16 12.53
N GLU A 17 -10.97 4.02 12.89
CA GLU A 17 -11.97 4.54 11.96
C GLU A 17 -11.37 5.46 10.89
N LYS A 18 -10.38 6.28 11.24
CA LYS A 18 -9.81 7.26 10.29
C LYS A 18 -8.60 6.74 9.49
N ASN A 19 -7.94 5.67 9.93
CA ASN A 19 -6.72 5.15 9.27
C ASN A 19 -6.86 3.68 8.87
N PHE A 20 -7.06 2.78 9.83
CA PHE A 20 -7.00 1.33 9.55
C PHE A 20 -8.15 0.88 8.65
N LYS A 21 -9.39 1.11 9.08
CA LYS A 21 -10.60 0.67 8.38
C LYS A 21 -10.66 1.12 6.92
N PRO A 22 -10.53 2.43 6.59
CA PRO A 22 -10.59 2.86 5.19
C PRO A 22 -9.44 2.32 4.33
N LYS A 23 -8.28 2.02 4.92
CA LYS A 23 -7.13 1.45 4.17
C LYS A 23 -7.25 -0.06 3.98
N VAL A 24 -7.82 -0.78 4.94
CA VAL A 24 -8.16 -2.21 4.79
C VAL A 24 -9.26 -2.37 3.75
N GLU A 25 -10.33 -1.58 3.84
CA GLU A 25 -11.42 -1.63 2.86
C GLU A 25 -10.91 -1.36 1.44
N TYR A 26 -10.04 -0.36 1.27
CA TYR A 26 -9.44 -0.10 -0.04
C TYR A 26 -8.60 -1.28 -0.55
N LEU A 27 -7.80 -1.91 0.33
CA LEU A 27 -6.99 -3.06 -0.06
C LEU A 27 -7.87 -4.23 -0.55
N LEU A 28 -8.92 -4.55 0.20
CA LEU A 28 -9.75 -5.73 -0.06
C LEU A 28 -10.71 -5.50 -1.23
N LYS A 29 -11.37 -4.34 -1.29
CA LYS A 29 -12.48 -4.09 -2.22
C LYS A 29 -12.04 -3.46 -3.53
N GLU A 30 -11.02 -2.61 -3.49
CA GLU A 30 -10.63 -1.79 -4.65
C GLU A 30 -9.35 -2.30 -5.29
N MET A 31 -8.39 -2.78 -4.49
CA MET A 31 -7.15 -3.39 -4.99
C MET A 31 -7.27 -4.91 -5.19
N ASP A 32 -8.36 -5.52 -4.73
CA ASP A 32 -8.63 -6.96 -4.76
C ASP A 32 -7.45 -7.81 -4.25
N ARG A 33 -6.98 -7.50 -3.03
CA ARG A 33 -5.80 -8.13 -2.43
C ARG A 33 -6.10 -8.85 -1.13
N ASP A 34 -5.24 -9.80 -0.80
CA ASP A 34 -5.34 -10.56 0.44
C ASP A 34 -4.85 -9.78 1.67
N ILE A 35 -5.54 -9.96 2.79
CA ILE A 35 -5.20 -9.34 4.07
C ILE A 35 -3.84 -9.82 4.63
N GLY A 36 -3.36 -10.98 4.19
CA GLY A 36 -2.03 -11.50 4.50
C GLY A 36 -0.89 -10.62 3.98
N GLU A 37 -1.11 -9.80 2.94
CA GLU A 37 -0.11 -8.79 2.52
C GLU A 37 0.14 -7.76 3.63
N LEU A 38 -0.89 -7.40 4.42
CA LEU A 38 -0.72 -6.48 5.55
C LEU A 38 0.14 -7.09 6.65
N LYS A 39 -0.02 -8.39 6.94
CA LYS A 39 0.83 -9.10 7.92
C LYS A 39 2.31 -9.06 7.51
N LYS A 40 2.58 -9.19 6.21
CA LYS A 40 3.94 -9.11 5.63
C LYS A 40 4.47 -7.67 5.57
N PHE A 41 3.58 -6.69 5.42
CA PHE A 41 3.93 -5.28 5.24
C PHE A 41 3.05 -4.34 6.09
N PRO A 42 3.20 -4.35 7.43
CA PRO A 42 2.37 -3.52 8.33
C PRO A 42 2.57 -2.02 8.11
N GLN A 43 3.70 -1.60 7.54
CA GLN A 43 3.98 -0.19 7.23
C GLN A 43 3.03 0.39 6.17
N TYR A 44 2.22 -0.44 5.51
CA TYR A 44 1.10 0.01 4.67
C TYR A 44 0.27 1.11 5.33
N PHE A 45 -0.03 0.95 6.62
CA PHE A 45 -0.84 1.92 7.39
C PHE A 45 -0.16 3.26 7.64
N SER A 46 1.15 3.36 7.45
CA SER A 46 1.90 4.62 7.56
C SER A 46 1.79 5.49 6.30
N PHE A 47 1.38 4.94 5.15
CA PHE A 47 1.24 5.71 3.90
C PHE A 47 -0.12 6.39 3.78
N ARG A 48 -0.16 7.59 3.18
CA ARG A 48 -1.42 8.32 2.95
C ARG A 48 -2.29 7.58 1.93
N LEU A 49 -3.55 7.35 2.29
CA LEU A 49 -4.49 6.61 1.43
C LEU A 49 -4.66 7.30 0.07
N LYS A 50 -5.17 8.54 0.04
CA LYS A 50 -5.38 9.27 -1.22
C LYS A 50 -4.06 9.63 -1.92
N GLY A 51 -3.10 10.17 -1.17
CA GLY A 51 -1.88 10.73 -1.76
C GLY A 51 -0.87 9.72 -2.29
N LYS A 52 -0.85 8.48 -1.77
CA LYS A 52 0.16 7.50 -2.18
C LYS A 52 -0.41 6.15 -2.56
N ILE A 53 -1.27 5.56 -1.71
CA ILE A 53 -1.83 4.22 -1.97
C ILE A 53 -2.74 4.26 -3.22
N LYS A 54 -3.79 5.09 -3.21
CA LYS A 54 -4.72 5.19 -4.34
C LYS A 54 -4.03 5.69 -5.61
N SER A 55 -3.18 6.71 -5.50
CA SER A 55 -2.44 7.27 -6.63
C SER A 55 -1.59 6.21 -7.34
N ARG A 56 -0.78 5.44 -6.60
CA ARG A 56 0.06 4.40 -7.20
C ARG A 56 -0.76 3.21 -7.70
N HIS A 57 -1.86 2.87 -7.02
CA HIS A 57 -2.71 1.76 -7.47
C HIS A 57 -3.31 2.08 -8.84
N ARG A 58 -3.87 3.29 -9.00
CA ARG A 58 -4.43 3.76 -10.26
C ARG A 58 -3.41 3.72 -11.40
N LEU A 59 -2.19 4.22 -11.16
CA LEU A 59 -1.13 4.18 -12.16
C LEU A 59 -0.76 2.75 -12.58
N LEU A 60 -0.74 1.81 -11.63
CA LEU A 60 -0.49 0.39 -11.94
C LEU A 60 -1.60 -0.20 -12.80
N VAL A 61 -2.87 0.05 -12.47
CA VAL A 61 -4.03 -0.41 -13.25
C VAL A 61 -4.01 0.17 -14.66
N GLU A 62 -3.77 1.48 -14.80
CA GLU A 62 -3.71 2.17 -16.09
C GLU A 62 -2.62 1.60 -17.01
N HIS A 63 -1.54 1.06 -16.45
CA HIS A 63 -0.44 0.46 -17.20
C HIS A 63 -0.46 -1.08 -17.19
N GLY A 64 -1.50 -1.72 -16.63
CA GLY A 64 -1.63 -3.18 -16.56
C GLY A 64 -0.58 -3.88 -15.68
N PHE A 65 0.07 -3.17 -14.75
CA PHE A 65 1.09 -3.76 -13.87
C PHE A 65 0.53 -4.22 -12.54
N THR A 66 1.16 -5.26 -11.99
CA THR A 66 0.97 -5.66 -10.59
C THR A 66 2.32 -5.79 -9.89
N MET A 67 2.34 -5.47 -8.59
CA MET A 67 3.51 -5.69 -7.73
C MET A 67 3.08 -5.78 -6.26
N SER A 68 3.93 -6.34 -5.40
CA SER A 68 3.72 -6.41 -3.95
C SER A 68 3.57 -5.01 -3.32
N LEU A 69 2.82 -4.89 -2.21
CA LEU A 69 2.66 -3.60 -1.50
C LEU A 69 4.00 -2.92 -1.14
N SER A 70 5.01 -3.70 -0.73
CA SER A 70 6.33 -3.15 -0.39
C SER A 70 7.01 -2.50 -1.59
N LYS A 71 7.06 -3.20 -2.74
CA LYS A 71 7.61 -2.63 -4.00
C LYS A 71 6.82 -1.42 -4.47
N MET A 72 5.49 -1.48 -4.35
CA MET A 72 4.59 -0.40 -4.72
C MET A 72 4.77 0.84 -3.86
N LEU A 73 5.02 0.73 -2.56
CA LEU A 73 4.90 1.87 -1.63
C LEU A 73 6.22 2.36 -1.02
N LYS A 74 7.23 1.50 -0.85
CA LYS A 74 8.50 1.90 -0.20
C LYS A 74 9.35 2.82 -1.07
N VAL A 75 9.37 2.59 -2.38
CA VAL A 75 10.25 3.33 -3.29
C VAL A 75 9.83 4.79 -3.44
N ARG A 76 10.74 5.67 -3.84
CA ARG A 76 10.43 7.09 -4.11
C ARG A 76 9.58 7.21 -5.38
N ASP A 77 8.90 8.34 -5.56
CA ASP A 77 8.04 8.55 -6.73
C ASP A 77 8.84 8.50 -8.03
N ARG A 78 10.06 9.06 -8.05
CA ARG A 78 10.99 8.94 -9.18
C ARG A 78 11.22 7.50 -9.59
N ASP A 79 11.60 6.65 -8.63
CA ASP A 79 11.95 5.25 -8.90
C ASP A 79 10.72 4.42 -9.28
N PHE A 80 9.57 4.74 -8.68
CA PHE A 80 8.29 4.14 -9.05
C PHE A 80 7.93 4.46 -10.51
N ASN A 81 7.99 5.74 -10.88
CA ASN A 81 7.68 6.19 -12.24
C ASN A 81 8.68 5.66 -13.28
N ALA A 82 9.95 5.56 -12.93
CA ALA A 82 10.96 4.96 -13.81
C ALA A 82 10.63 3.51 -14.13
N LYS A 83 10.16 2.72 -13.14
CA LYS A 83 9.76 1.32 -13.35
C LYS A 83 8.53 1.18 -14.25
N LEU A 84 7.57 2.11 -14.16
CA LEU A 84 6.41 2.11 -15.06
C LEU A 84 6.81 2.38 -16.52
N LYS A 85 7.81 3.25 -16.73
CA LYS A 85 8.29 3.64 -18.08
C LYS A 85 9.19 2.60 -18.74
N CYS A 86 9.93 1.81 -17.96
CA CYS A 86 10.97 0.92 -18.48
C CYS A 86 10.44 -0.39 -19.10
N ASN A 87 9.13 -0.68 -19.00
CA ASN A 87 8.53 -1.91 -19.53
C ASN A 87 7.57 -1.67 -20.71
N CYS A 88 7.75 -0.60 -21.48
CA CYS A 88 7.20 -0.52 -22.84
C CYS A 88 8.00 -1.47 -23.74
N GLY A 89 7.65 -2.77 -23.70
CA GLY A 89 8.13 -3.82 -24.60
C GLY A 89 6.97 -4.69 -24.98
#